data_AF-A0A958B2U0-F1
#
_entry.id   AF-A0A958B2U0-F1
#
_cell.length_a   1.000
_cell.length_b   1.000
_cell.length_c   1.000
_cell.angle_alpha   90.00
_cell.angle_beta   90.00
_cell.angle_gamma   90.00
#
_symmetry.space_group_name_H-M   'P 1'
#
loop_
_entity.id
_entity.type
_entity.pdbx_description
1 polymer ?
#
loop_
_entity_poly.entity_id
_entity_poly.type
_entity_poly.pdbx_seq_one_letter_code
_entity_poly.pdbx_strand_id
1 'polypeptide(L)'
;MISMYPKAEILFPPKLILSLKELRGPEWAELVTLVARLPETHPDALAFCHMMIELDGCLNCYAGSYKFMRGCAACARQTIMQFKGTDAELLKMYKASQKTMHAYLKKQERKVAAAKA
;
A
#
# COMPACT_ATOMS: atom_id res chain seq x y z
N MET A 1 20.23 5.99 18.83
CA MET A 1 19.00 5.98 19.64
C MET A 1 18.00 5.02 19.03
N ILE A 2 17.81 3.85 19.64
CA ILE A 2 16.74 2.92 19.26
C ILE A 2 15.46 3.53 19.85
N SER A 3 14.60 4.07 18.98
CA SER A 3 13.27 4.52 19.41
C SER A 3 12.53 3.32 19.98
N MET A 4 12.19 3.38 21.28
CA MET A 4 11.41 2.35 21.98
C MET A 4 9.99 2.22 21.40
N TYR A 5 9.56 3.20 20.60
CA TYR A 5 8.30 3.18 19.88
C TYR A 5 8.51 2.73 18.43
N PRO A 6 7.73 1.72 17.95
CA PRO A 6 7.79 1.29 16.56
C PRO A 6 7.45 2.46 15.64
N LYS A 7 8.11 2.53 14.48
CA LYS A 7 7.84 3.56 13.49
C LYS A 7 6.41 3.38 12.96
N ALA A 8 5.53 4.27 13.37
CA ALA A 8 4.15 4.33 12.93
C ALA A 8 3.95 5.57 12.04
N GLU A 9 3.36 5.33 10.88
CA GLU A 9 2.94 6.35 9.93
C GLU A 9 1.42 6.33 9.85
N ILE A 10 0.82 7.44 9.42
CA ILE A 10 -0.64 7.55 9.33
C ILE A 10 -1.19 6.61 8.25
N LEU A 11 -0.46 6.48 7.13
CA LEU A 11 -0.81 5.62 6.01
C LEU A 11 0.28 4.59 5.75
N PHE A 12 -0.07 3.52 5.04
CA PHE A 12 0.88 2.51 4.62
C PHE A 12 2.04 3.14 3.84
N PRO A 13 3.30 2.99 4.31
CA PRO A 13 4.44 3.63 3.67
C PRO A 13 5.08 2.76 2.57
N PRO A 14 5.44 3.34 1.40
CA PRO A 14 6.01 2.59 0.27
C PRO A 14 7.26 1.76 0.60
N LYS A 15 8.13 2.26 1.49
CA LYS A 15 9.34 1.54 1.94
C LYS A 15 9.07 0.16 2.57
N LEU A 16 7.83 -0.12 3.00
CA LEU A 16 7.46 -1.41 3.57
C LEU A 16 7.02 -2.43 2.52
N ILE A 17 6.82 -2.06 1.25
CA ILE A 17 6.34 -2.97 0.20
C ILE A 17 7.21 -4.22 0.13
N LEU A 18 8.53 -4.07 0.03
CA LEU A 18 9.45 -5.21 -0.10
C LEU A 18 9.40 -6.16 1.11
N SER A 19 9.06 -5.66 2.30
CA SER A 19 8.95 -6.48 3.52
C SER A 19 7.79 -7.48 3.49
N LEU A 20 6.89 -7.36 2.50
CA LEU A 20 5.73 -8.22 2.31
C LEU A 20 6.00 -9.39 1.35
N LYS A 21 7.16 -9.41 0.67
CA LYS A 21 7.46 -10.35 -0.43
C LYS A 21 7.29 -11.81 -0.04
N GLU A 22 7.91 -12.20 1.07
CA GLU A 22 8.00 -13.60 1.53
C GLU A 22 6.81 -14.04 2.38
N LEU A 23 5.67 -13.32 2.33
CA LEU A 23 4.51 -13.62 3.18
C LEU A 23 3.53 -14.61 2.56
N ARG A 24 3.56 -14.77 1.24
CA ARG A 24 2.62 -15.60 0.47
C ARG A 24 3.33 -16.29 -0.71
N GLY A 25 2.57 -16.84 -1.64
CA GLY A 25 3.07 -17.61 -2.76
C GLY A 25 3.83 -16.80 -3.82
N PRO A 26 4.31 -17.48 -4.87
CA PRO A 26 5.21 -16.89 -5.87
C PRO A 26 4.58 -15.72 -6.65
N GLU A 27 3.28 -15.77 -6.96
CA GLU A 27 2.58 -14.68 -7.66
C GLU A 27 2.60 -13.37 -6.84
N TRP A 28 2.39 -13.50 -5.52
CA TRP A 28 2.47 -12.36 -4.61
C TRP A 28 3.90 -11.83 -4.51
N ALA A 29 4.89 -12.72 -4.36
CA ALA A 29 6.29 -12.35 -4.28
C ALA A 29 6.78 -11.62 -5.54
N GLU A 30 6.33 -12.05 -6.72
CA GLU A 30 6.61 -11.40 -7.99
C GLU A 30 6.02 -9.99 -8.04
N LEU A 31 4.73 -9.84 -7.73
CA LEU A 31 4.06 -8.53 -7.67
C LEU A 31 4.80 -7.56 -6.74
N VAL A 32 5.08 -7.98 -5.51
CA VAL A 32 5.77 -7.16 -4.52
C VAL A 32 7.17 -6.76 -5.01
N THR A 33 7.89 -7.69 -5.63
CA THR A 33 9.24 -7.43 -6.16
C THR A 33 9.22 -6.39 -7.28
N LEU A 34 8.25 -6.49 -8.20
CA LEU A 34 8.09 -5.55 -9.30
C LEU A 34 7.77 -4.15 -8.79
N VAL A 35 6.77 -4.04 -7.91
CA VAL A 35 6.31 -2.74 -7.40
C VAL A 35 7.37 -2.08 -6.51
N ALA A 36 8.08 -2.84 -5.69
CA ALA A 36 9.11 -2.30 -4.80
C ALA A 36 10.29 -1.63 -5.52
N ARG A 37 10.49 -1.92 -6.81
CA ARG A 37 11.55 -1.31 -7.65
C ARG A 37 11.12 0.02 -8.26
N LEU A 38 9.83 0.33 -8.22
CA LEU A 38 9.29 1.55 -8.83
C LEU A 38 9.53 2.76 -7.92
N PRO A 39 9.67 3.96 -8.50
CA PRO A 39 9.64 5.20 -7.72
C PRO A 39 8.34 5.30 -6.90
N GLU A 40 8.41 5.88 -5.70
CA GLU A 40 7.23 6.04 -4.84
C GLU A 40 6.11 6.87 -5.48
N THR A 41 6.46 7.72 -6.45
CA THR A 41 5.52 8.54 -7.23
C THR A 41 4.94 7.82 -8.45
N HIS A 42 5.41 6.61 -8.76
CA HIS A 42 4.92 5.85 -9.90
C HIS A 42 3.47 5.39 -9.65
N PRO A 43 2.56 5.49 -10.65
CA PRO A 43 1.15 5.13 -10.48
C PRO A 43 0.91 3.73 -9.89
N ASP A 44 1.71 2.75 -10.32
CA ASP A 44 1.64 1.37 -9.81
C ASP A 44 2.10 1.23 -8.34
N ALA A 45 3.13 1.97 -7.93
CA ALA A 45 3.55 2.01 -6.52
C ALA A 45 2.46 2.64 -5.66
N LEU A 46 1.89 3.76 -6.13
CA LEU A 46 0.75 4.42 -5.49
C LEU A 46 -0.48 3.49 -5.42
N ALA A 47 -0.74 2.70 -6.46
CA ALA A 47 -1.84 1.74 -6.48
C ALA A 47 -1.66 0.62 -5.45
N PHE A 48 -0.44 0.13 -5.27
CA PHE A 48 -0.15 -0.86 -4.23
C PHE A 48 -0.33 -0.26 -2.85
N CYS A 49 0.18 0.94 -2.60
CA CYS A 49 -0.04 1.66 -1.34
C CYS A 49 -1.53 1.89 -1.07
N HIS A 50 -2.29 2.30 -2.10
CA HIS A 50 -3.75 2.46 -2.00
C HIS A 50 -4.45 1.16 -1.62
N MET A 51 -4.09 0.04 -2.28
CA MET A 51 -4.61 -1.29 -1.91
C MET A 51 -4.32 -1.64 -0.45
N MET A 52 -3.08 -1.41 0.01
CA MET A 52 -2.70 -1.68 1.39
C MET A 52 -3.40 -0.77 2.40
N ILE A 53 -3.60 0.52 2.09
CA ILE A 53 -4.35 1.46 2.92
C ILE A 53 -5.77 0.97 3.18
N GLU A 54 -6.44 0.46 2.14
CA GLU A 54 -7.78 -0.13 2.24
C GLU A 54 -7.76 -1.44 3.04
N LEU A 55 -6.83 -2.35 2.74
CA LEU A 55 -6.72 -3.65 3.40
C LEU A 55 -6.36 -3.54 4.90
N ASP A 56 -5.40 -2.68 5.23
CA ASP A 56 -4.97 -2.44 6.61
C ASP A 56 -6.00 -1.61 7.39
N GLY A 57 -6.91 -0.92 6.69
CA GLY A 57 -7.84 0.04 7.26
C GLY A 57 -7.12 1.26 7.85
N CYS A 58 -6.06 1.75 7.19
CA CYS A 58 -5.23 2.84 7.68
C CYS A 58 -6.02 4.13 7.94
N LEU A 59 -7.09 4.38 7.20
CA LEU A 59 -7.93 5.58 7.41
C LEU A 59 -8.62 5.63 8.78
N ASN A 60 -8.71 4.49 9.47
CA ASN A 60 -9.23 4.37 10.83
C ASN A 60 -8.11 4.26 11.88
N CYS A 61 -6.84 4.42 11.48
CA CYS A 61 -5.67 4.32 12.34
C CYS A 61 -5.29 5.71 12.87
N TYR A 62 -5.27 5.87 14.19
CA TYR A 62 -4.91 7.12 14.87
C TYR A 62 -4.01 6.84 16.08
N ALA A 63 -3.39 7.89 16.65
CA ALA A 63 -2.34 7.79 17.67
C ALA A 63 -2.70 6.97 18.94
N GLY A 64 -3.99 6.76 19.23
CA GLY A 64 -4.48 5.94 20.34
C GLY A 64 -4.95 4.54 19.95
N SER A 65 -4.94 4.19 18.67
CA SER A 65 -5.39 2.89 18.19
C SER A 65 -4.31 1.82 18.42
N TYR A 66 -4.74 0.59 18.74
CA TYR A 66 -3.83 -0.55 18.89
C TYR A 66 -2.94 -0.76 17.65
N LYS A 67 -3.49 -0.57 16.45
CA LYS A 67 -2.75 -0.68 15.18
C LYS A 67 -1.61 0.34 15.07
N PHE A 68 -1.86 1.60 15.46
CA PHE A 68 -0.85 2.64 15.45
C PHE A 68 0.29 2.31 16.41
N MET A 69 -0.04 1.95 17.66
CA MET A 69 0.95 1.61 18.68
C MET A 69 1.80 0.39 18.30
N ARG A 70 1.24 -0.55 17.53
CA ARG A 70 1.93 -1.75 17.07
C ARG A 70 2.89 -1.51 15.89
N GLY A 71 2.67 -0.43 15.12
CA GLY A 71 3.50 -0.04 13.99
C GLY A 71 3.08 -0.64 12.64
N CYS A 72 3.26 0.14 11.58
CA CYS A 72 2.77 -0.17 10.23
C CYS A 72 3.33 -1.48 9.68
N ALA A 73 4.61 -1.80 9.94
CA ALA A 73 5.23 -3.03 9.47
C ALA A 73 4.55 -4.28 10.05
N ALA A 74 4.25 -4.26 11.35
CA ALA A 74 3.57 -5.38 12.00
C ALA A 74 2.11 -5.48 11.55
N CYS A 75 1.43 -4.34 11.37
CA CYS A 75 0.06 -4.28 10.86
C CYS A 75 -0.03 -4.87 9.45
N ALA A 76 0.74 -4.34 8.49
CA ALA A 76 0.72 -4.77 7.10
C ALA A 76 1.08 -6.26 6.93
N ARG A 77 2.12 -6.74 7.64
CA ARG A 77 2.49 -8.16 7.61
C ARG A 77 1.36 -9.03 8.12
N GLN A 78 0.73 -8.66 9.23
CA GLN A 78 -0.40 -9.42 9.76
C GLN A 78 -1.58 -9.43 8.78
N THR A 79 -1.94 -8.29 8.19
CA THR A 79 -3.03 -8.19 7.22
C THR A 79 -2.84 -9.18 6.07
N ILE A 80 -1.64 -9.22 5.47
CA ILE A 80 -1.33 -10.13 4.36
C ILE A 80 -1.30 -11.59 4.80
N MET A 81 -0.71 -11.90 5.95
CA MET A 81 -0.65 -13.27 6.48
C MET A 81 -2.03 -13.82 6.88
N GLN A 82 -2.93 -12.96 7.38
CA GLN A 82 -4.28 -13.36 7.82
C GLN A 82 -5.34 -13.20 6.73
N PHE A 83 -4.97 -12.70 5.55
CA PHE A 83 -5.90 -12.57 4.42
C PHE A 83 -6.36 -13.97 3.99
N LYS A 84 -7.66 -14.22 4.14
CA LYS A 84 -8.29 -15.54 3.92
C LYS A 84 -8.43 -15.93 2.45
N GLY A 85 -8.33 -14.95 1.54
CA GLY A 85 -8.41 -15.18 0.11
C GLY A 85 -7.10 -15.71 -0.49
N THR A 86 -7.14 -15.96 -1.79
CA THR A 86 -6.01 -16.42 -2.61
C THR A 86 -5.09 -15.26 -3.03
N ASP A 87 -3.89 -15.60 -3.48
CA ASP A 87 -2.96 -14.61 -4.04
C ASP A 87 -3.56 -13.94 -5.28
N ALA A 88 -4.28 -14.70 -6.12
CA ALA A 88 -5.01 -14.17 -7.27
C ALA A 88 -6.05 -13.10 -6.89
N GLU A 89 -6.71 -13.23 -5.73
CA GLU A 89 -7.64 -12.21 -5.23
C GLU A 89 -6.89 -10.94 -4.79
N LEU A 90 -5.73 -11.06 -4.13
CA LEU A 90 -4.88 -9.90 -3.83
C LEU A 90 -4.41 -9.20 -5.11
N LEU A 91 -3.97 -9.95 -6.12
CA LEU A 91 -3.60 -9.41 -7.43
C LEU A 91 -4.78 -8.72 -8.12
N LYS A 92 -6.01 -9.23 -7.96
CA LYS A 92 -7.23 -8.59 -8.47
C LYS A 92 -7.51 -7.28 -7.74
N MET A 93 -7.33 -7.23 -6.43
CA MET A 93 -7.47 -5.99 -5.64
C MET A 93 -6.43 -4.95 -6.06
N TYR A 94 -5.18 -5.37 -6.29
CA TYR A 94 -4.14 -4.51 -6.83
C TYR A 94 -4.52 -3.92 -8.19
N LYS A 95 -4.97 -4.75 -9.13
CA LYS A 95 -5.45 -4.31 -10.45
C LYS A 95 -6.63 -3.33 -10.35
N ALA A 96 -7.53 -3.51 -9.38
CA ALA A 96 -8.61 -2.57 -9.13
C ALA A 96 -8.06 -1.21 -8.66
N SER A 97 -7.12 -1.21 -7.71
CA SER A 97 -6.44 0.01 -7.27
C SER A 97 -5.66 0.70 -8.40
N GLN A 98 -5.00 -0.06 -9.30
CA GLN A 98 -4.33 0.52 -10.48
C GLN A 98 -5.32 1.30 -11.35
N LYS A 99 -6.50 0.73 -11.63
CA LYS A 99 -7.54 1.41 -12.40
C LYS A 99 -8.00 2.71 -11.71
N THR A 100 -8.20 2.67 -10.39
CA THR A 100 -8.56 3.85 -9.60
C THR A 100 -7.48 4.94 -9.68
N MET A 101 -6.21 4.58 -9.51
CA MET A 101 -5.09 5.52 -9.58
C MET A 101 -4.95 6.14 -10.97
N HIS A 102 -5.00 5.33 -12.04
CA HIS A 102 -4.94 5.84 -13.41
C HIS A 102 -6.10 6.79 -13.73
N ALA A 103 -7.32 6.46 -13.30
CA ALA A 103 -8.47 7.34 -13.49
C ALA A 103 -8.31 8.66 -12.74
N TYR A 104 -7.81 8.61 -11.50
CA TYR A 104 -7.55 9.80 -10.70
C TYR A 104 -6.47 10.70 -11.31
N LEU A 105 -5.32 10.14 -11.69
CA LEU A 105 -4.22 10.88 -12.29
C LEU A 105 -4.62 11.55 -13.60
N LYS A 106 -5.31 10.82 -14.48
CA LYS A 106 -5.87 11.39 -15.73
C LYS A 106 -6.82 12.56 -15.47
N LYS A 107 -7.62 12.48 -14.40
CA LYS A 107 -8.50 13.59 -13.99
C LYS A 107 -7.69 14.78 -13.47
N GLN A 108 -6.62 14.55 -12.72
CA GLN A 108 -5.74 15.61 -12.21
C GLN A 108 -4.95 16.30 -13.33
N GLU A 109 -4.41 15.54 -14.29
CA GLU A 109 -3.73 16.09 -15.47
C GLU A 109 -4.63 17.08 -16.23
N ARG A 110 -5.91 16.71 -16.43
CA ARG A 110 -6.90 17.60 -17.06
C ARG A 110 -7.14 18.87 -16.26
N LYS A 111 -7.25 18.77 -14.93
CA LYS A 111 -7.44 19.94 -14.04
C LYS A 111 -6.24 20.87 -14.08
N VAL A 112 -5.03 20.32 -14.03
CA VAL A 112 -3.78 21.09 -14.09
C VAL A 112 -3.62 21.77 -15.44
N ALA A 113 -3.98 21.10 -16.55
CA ALA A 113 -3.97 21.70 -17.88
C ALA A 113 -4.98 22.86 -17.99
N ALA A 114 -6.20 22.68 -17.47
CA ALA A 114 -7.23 23.71 -17.49
C ALA A 114 -6.90 24.93 -16.61
N ALA A 115 -6.18 24.76 -15.50
CA ALA A 115 -5.75 25.85 -14.63
C ALA A 115 -4.57 26.66 -15.19
N LYS A 116 -3.90 26.15 -16.23
CA LYS A 116 -2.77 26.78 -16.91
C LYS A 116 -3.17 27.49 -18.22
N ALA A 117 -4.40 27.31 -18.68
CA ALA A 117 -4.97 27.93 -19.87
C ALA A 117 -5.77 29.17 -19.46
#